data_AF-A0AAJ5WD26-F1
#
_entry.id   AF-A0AAJ5WD26-F1
#
_cell.length_a   1.000
_cell.length_b   1.000
_cell.length_c   1.000
_cell.angle_alpha   90.00
_cell.angle_beta   90.00
_cell.angle_gamma   90.00
#
_symmetry.space_group_name_H-M   'P 1'
#
loop_
_entity.id
_entity.type
_entity.pdbx_description
1 polymer ?
#
loop_
_entity_poly.entity_id
_entity_poly.type
_entity_poly.pdbx_seq_one_letter_code
_entity_poly.pdbx_strand_id
1 'polypeptide(L)'
;MAQRYTLRGSSLDEAIDALLAQMISEGLELAPISRPEVLRRLGLTSRGTLVGDRGRRIESARIAQLKESGRDPDGTRRRRSLEERVAHLQEENCDLRKQLDQLYEALTTIAQNCLVKGVDVESILTPFRKL
;
A
#
# COMPACT_ATOMS: atom_id res chain seq x y z
N MET A 1 19.06 -14.22 0.92
CA MET A 1 19.10 -15.63 0.49
C MET A 1 17.85 -16.31 1.03
N ALA A 2 16.87 -16.65 0.17
CA ALA A 2 15.62 -17.27 0.62
C ALA A 2 15.87 -18.75 0.98
N GLN A 3 15.56 -19.14 2.21
CA GLN A 3 15.60 -20.53 2.66
C GLN A 3 14.66 -21.36 1.78
N ARG A 4 15.25 -22.29 1.02
CA ARG A 4 14.50 -23.26 0.20
C ARG A 4 13.92 -24.31 1.13
N TYR A 5 12.78 -24.01 1.74
CA TYR A 5 12.06 -25.01 2.50
C TYR A 5 11.50 -26.06 1.53
N THR A 6 11.91 -27.32 1.69
CA THR A 6 11.24 -28.48 1.13
C THR A 6 9.91 -28.70 1.86
N LEU A 7 9.00 -27.72 1.76
CA LEU A 7 7.67 -27.80 2.36
C LEU A 7 6.88 -28.90 1.65
N ARG A 8 6.41 -29.90 2.41
CA ARG A 8 5.64 -31.03 1.89
C ARG A 8 4.44 -31.28 2.80
N GLY A 9 3.32 -31.72 2.22
CA GLY A 9 2.12 -32.05 3.00
C GLY A 9 1.57 -30.86 3.77
N SER A 10 1.21 -31.07 5.04
CA SER A 10 0.57 -30.08 5.93
C SER A 10 1.43 -28.86 6.22
N SER A 11 2.76 -29.01 6.28
CA SER A 11 3.67 -27.88 6.54
C SER A 11 3.66 -26.84 5.42
N LEU A 12 3.32 -27.27 4.20
CA LEU A 12 3.14 -26.37 3.07
C LEU A 12 1.80 -25.63 3.16
N ASP A 13 0.76 -26.30 3.65
CA ASP A 13 -0.55 -25.67 3.84
C ASP A 13 -0.47 -24.57 4.90
N GLU A 14 0.21 -24.83 6.02
CA GLU A 14 0.46 -23.83 7.07
C GLU A 14 1.27 -22.64 6.55
N ALA A 15 2.31 -22.89 5.75
CA ALA A 15 3.11 -21.83 5.15
C ALA A 15 2.32 -20.99 4.14
N ILE A 16 1.41 -21.61 3.38
CA ILE A 16 0.50 -20.90 2.48
C ILE A 16 -0.45 -20.02 3.30
N ASP A 17 -1.07 -20.56 4.35
CA ASP A 17 -2.04 -19.82 5.16
C ASP A 17 -1.36 -18.63 5.89
N ALA A 18 -0.14 -18.84 6.43
CA ALA A 18 0.66 -17.78 7.05
C ALA A 18 1.05 -16.68 6.05
N LEU A 19 1.49 -17.07 4.85
CA LEU A 19 1.83 -16.10 3.79
C LEU A 19 0.60 -15.32 3.34
N LEU A 20 -0.54 -15.98 3.16
CA LEU A 20 -1.78 -15.31 2.75
C LEU A 20 -2.23 -14.30 3.81
N ALA A 21 -2.16 -14.65 5.10
CA ALA A 21 -2.45 -13.72 6.18
C ALA A 21 -1.53 -12.50 6.14
N GLN A 22 -0.22 -12.70 5.96
CA GLN A 22 0.74 -11.62 5.81
C GLN A 22 0.41 -10.71 4.61
N MET A 23 0.10 -11.29 3.45
CA MET A 23 -0.24 -10.54 2.24
C MET A 23 -1.55 -9.74 2.38
N ILE A 24 -2.52 -10.26 3.13
CA ILE A 24 -3.74 -9.51 3.48
C ILE A 24 -3.36 -8.29 4.33
N SER A 25 -2.55 -8.47 5.38
CA SER A 25 -2.10 -7.35 6.24
C SER A 25 -1.27 -6.31 5.51
N GLU A 26 -0.43 -6.71 4.54
CA GLU A 26 0.36 -5.80 3.69
C GLU A 26 -0.52 -5.01 2.70
N GLY A 27 -1.71 -5.51 2.39
CA GLY A 27 -2.68 -4.85 1.52
C GLY A 27 -2.41 -5.02 0.02
N LEU A 28 -3.44 -4.71 -0.77
CA LEU A 28 -3.48 -5.02 -2.21
C LEU A 28 -2.39 -4.30 -3.04
N GLU A 29 -2.05 -3.06 -2.69
CA GLU A 29 -1.09 -2.26 -3.48
C GLU A 29 0.36 -2.73 -3.29
N LEU A 30 0.69 -3.30 -2.13
CA LEU A 30 2.04 -3.77 -1.80
C LEU A 30 2.22 -5.27 -2.01
N ALA A 31 1.17 -6.06 -1.76
CA ALA A 31 1.23 -7.52 -1.77
C ALA A 31 -0.02 -8.14 -2.42
N PRO A 32 -0.23 -7.96 -3.73
CA PRO A 32 -1.40 -8.50 -4.41
C PRO A 32 -1.39 -10.03 -4.41
N ILE A 33 -2.47 -10.63 -3.90
CA ILE A 33 -2.59 -12.09 -3.85
C ILE A 33 -2.87 -12.63 -5.25
N SER A 34 -1.94 -13.42 -5.75
CA SER A 34 -2.08 -14.19 -6.99
C SER A 34 -1.28 -15.49 -6.92
N ARG A 35 -1.68 -16.51 -7.67
CA ARG A 35 -0.96 -17.80 -7.71
C ARG A 35 0.53 -17.65 -8.10
N PRO A 36 0.91 -16.82 -9.11
CA PRO A 36 2.31 -16.58 -9.44
C PRO A 36 3.08 -15.91 -8.30
N GLU A 37 2.45 -14.97 -7.59
CA GLU A 37 3.09 -14.24 -6.50
C GLU A 37 3.32 -15.14 -5.27
N VAL A 38 2.32 -15.95 -4.91
CA VAL A 38 2.44 -16.96 -3.84
C VAL A 38 3.52 -17.98 -4.18
N LEU A 39 3.59 -18.46 -5.43
CA LEU A 39 4.64 -19.37 -5.89
C LEU A 39 6.04 -18.75 -5.75
N ARG A 40 6.19 -17.48 -6.15
CA ARG A 40 7.44 -16.73 -6.05
C ARG A 40 7.88 -16.55 -4.59
N ARG A 41 6.97 -16.10 -3.72
CA ARG A 41 7.25 -15.83 -2.30
C ARG A 41 7.55 -17.11 -1.51
N LEU A 42 6.90 -18.23 -1.83
CA LEU A 42 7.19 -19.54 -1.23
C LEU A 42 8.38 -20.27 -1.87
N GLY A 43 8.99 -19.72 -2.93
CA GLY A 43 10.11 -20.36 -3.62
C GLY A 43 9.75 -21.70 -4.27
N LEU A 44 8.48 -21.92 -4.61
CA LEU A 44 8.00 -23.15 -5.25
C LEU A 44 8.36 -23.14 -6.73
N THR A 45 8.72 -24.30 -7.27
CA THR A 45 9.16 -24.43 -8.67
C THR A 45 8.02 -24.83 -9.62
N SER A 46 6.95 -25.44 -9.10
CA SER A 46 5.85 -25.96 -9.92
C SER A 46 4.53 -25.28 -9.58
N ARG A 47 3.84 -24.79 -10.62
CA ARG A 47 2.45 -24.30 -10.49
C ARG A 47 1.49 -25.39 -10.06
N GLY A 48 1.80 -26.66 -10.38
CA GLY A 48 1.00 -27.83 -9.99
C GLY A 48 0.84 -27.99 -8.48
N THR A 49 1.77 -27.45 -7.70
CA THR A 49 1.77 -27.50 -6.23
C THR A 49 0.67 -26.63 -5.60
N LEU A 50 0.16 -25.63 -6.33
CA LEU A 50 -0.86 -24.68 -5.89
C LEU A 50 -2.22 -24.91 -6.59
N VAL A 51 -2.49 -26.15 -7.03
CA VAL A 51 -3.76 -26.57 -7.65
C VAL A 51 -4.65 -27.24 -6.60
N GLY A 52 -5.93 -27.47 -6.93
CA GLY A 52 -6.88 -28.11 -6.02
C GLY A 52 -7.28 -27.19 -4.86
N ASP A 53 -7.31 -27.73 -3.65
CA ASP A 53 -7.77 -27.01 -2.45
C ASP A 53 -6.88 -25.81 -2.11
N ARG A 54 -5.56 -25.93 -2.28
CA ARG A 54 -4.61 -24.80 -2.13
C ARG A 54 -4.92 -23.67 -3.11
N GLY A 55 -5.24 -24.03 -4.34
CA GLY A 55 -5.63 -23.08 -5.38
C GLY A 55 -6.94 -22.36 -5.08
N ARG A 56 -7.87 -23.02 -4.37
CA ARG A 56 -9.13 -22.41 -3.87
C ARG A 56 -8.87 -21.46 -2.71
N ARG A 57 -7.98 -21.84 -1.76
CA ARG A 57 -7.61 -20.98 -0.62
C ARG A 57 -6.97 -19.66 -1.07
N ILE A 58 -6.07 -19.73 -2.05
CA ILE A 58 -5.46 -18.53 -2.64
C ILE A 58 -6.52 -17.64 -3.29
N GLU A 59 -7.48 -18.24 -3.99
CA GLU A 59 -8.56 -17.48 -4.63
C GLU A 59 -9.50 -16.85 -3.60
N SER A 60 -9.88 -17.56 -2.55
CA SER A 60 -10.69 -16.98 -1.47
C SER A 60 -9.97 -15.85 -0.74
N ALA A 61 -8.66 -15.98 -0.50
CA ALA A 61 -7.85 -14.93 0.11
C ALA A 61 -7.71 -13.71 -0.81
N ARG A 62 -7.56 -13.93 -2.11
CA ARG A 62 -7.59 -12.86 -3.13
C ARG A 62 -8.93 -12.12 -3.10
N ILE A 63 -10.05 -12.84 -3.07
CA ILE A 63 -11.39 -12.25 -2.97
C ILE A 63 -11.54 -11.44 -1.69
N ALA A 64 -11.05 -11.97 -0.55
CA ALA A 64 -11.07 -11.27 0.72
C ALA A 64 -10.27 -9.96 0.68
N GLN A 65 -9.03 -10.01 0.14
CA GLN A 65 -8.17 -8.83 -0.02
C GLN A 65 -8.82 -7.79 -0.95
N LEU A 66 -9.48 -8.22 -2.03
CA LEU A 66 -10.19 -7.32 -2.93
C LEU A 66 -11.37 -6.65 -2.21
N LYS A 67 -12.19 -7.42 -1.48
CA LYS A 67 -13.30 -6.88 -0.67
C LYS A 67 -12.84 -5.86 0.36
N GLU A 68 -11.76 -6.14 1.08
CA GLU A 68 -11.19 -5.24 2.09
C GLU A 68 -10.70 -3.93 1.46
N SER A 69 -10.15 -3.99 0.24
CA SER A 69 -9.77 -2.81 -0.53
C SER A 69 -10.94 -2.09 -1.25
N GLY A 70 -12.19 -2.56 -1.07
CA GLY A 70 -13.37 -2.03 -1.75
C GLY A 70 -13.44 -2.34 -3.26
N ARG A 71 -12.62 -3.28 -3.75
CA ARG A 71 -12.58 -3.72 -5.15
C ARG A 71 -13.43 -4.96 -5.37
N ASP A 72 -14.09 -5.02 -6.53
CA ASP A 72 -14.97 -6.13 -6.91
C ASP A 72 -14.14 -7.36 -7.33
N PRO A 73 -14.34 -8.53 -6.68
CA PRO A 73 -13.61 -9.77 -7.00
C PRO A 73 -13.83 -10.31 -8.41
N ASP A 74 -14.99 -10.05 -9.03
CA ASP A 74 -15.32 -10.57 -10.37
C ASP A 74 -14.75 -9.70 -11.51
N GLY A 75 -13.99 -8.65 -11.18
CA GLY A 75 -13.38 -7.75 -12.18
C GLY A 75 -14.40 -6.94 -12.98
N THR A 76 -15.69 -6.99 -12.62
CA THR A 76 -16.80 -6.34 -13.33
C THR A 76 -17.12 -4.93 -12.84
N ARG A 77 -16.45 -4.40 -11.81
CA ARG A 77 -16.39 -2.95 -11.62
C ARG A 77 -15.32 -2.36 -12.53
N ARG A 78 -15.81 -1.72 -13.60
CA ARG A 78 -15.16 -0.68 -14.42
C ARG A 78 -13.80 -0.33 -13.86
N ARG A 79 -12.72 -0.67 -14.59
CA ARG A 79 -11.51 0.16 -14.52
C ARG A 79 -12.03 1.59 -14.51
N ARG A 80 -11.80 2.35 -13.43
CA ARG A 80 -11.85 3.80 -13.56
C ARG A 80 -11.09 4.08 -14.84
N SER A 81 -11.74 4.70 -15.83
CA SER A 81 -11.04 5.00 -17.07
C SER A 81 -9.75 5.72 -16.68
N LEU A 82 -8.69 5.62 -17.49
CA LEU A 82 -7.45 6.34 -17.17
C LEU A 82 -7.76 7.82 -16.86
N GLU A 83 -8.79 8.37 -17.49
CA GLU A 83 -9.36 9.69 -17.24
C GLU A 83 -9.94 9.85 -15.82
N GLU A 84 -10.77 8.93 -15.32
CA GLU A 84 -11.29 8.98 -13.94
C GLU A 84 -10.18 8.87 -12.89
N ARG A 85 -9.11 8.12 -13.17
CA ARG A 85 -7.95 8.04 -12.28
C ARG A 85 -7.11 9.32 -12.33
N VAL A 86 -6.91 9.88 -13.52
CA VAL A 86 -6.23 11.16 -13.69
C VAL A 86 -7.01 12.28 -13.00
N ALA A 87 -8.34 12.31 -13.14
CA ALA A 87 -9.18 13.30 -12.50
C ALA A 87 -9.06 13.24 -10.96
N HIS A 88 -9.13 12.04 -10.38
CA HIS A 88 -8.93 11.87 -8.94
C HIS A 88 -7.53 12.33 -8.47
N LEU A 89 -6.48 11.96 -9.20
CA LEU A 89 -5.12 12.37 -8.85
C LEU A 89 -4.89 13.88 -9.02
N GLN A 90 -5.59 14.51 -9.96
CA GLN A 90 -5.58 15.96 -10.15
C GLN A 90 -6.31 16.68 -9.01
N GLU A 91 -7.44 16.15 -8.57
CA GLU A 91 -8.19 16.66 -7.41
C GLU A 91 -7.34 16.56 -6.14
N GLU A 92 -6.74 15.41 -5.88
CA GLU A 92 -5.84 15.21 -4.74
C GLU A 92 -4.62 16.15 -4.79
N ASN A 93 -4.01 16.35 -5.96
CA ASN A 93 -2.94 17.34 -6.14
C ASN A 93 -3.41 18.78 -5.88
N CYS A 94 -4.63 19.12 -6.27
CA CYS A 94 -5.20 20.44 -6.02
C CYS A 94 -5.35 20.69 -4.52
N ASP A 95 -5.85 19.70 -3.79
CA ASP A 95 -6.04 19.82 -2.35
C ASP A 95 -4.71 19.83 -1.58
N LEU A 96 -3.73 19.02 -1.98
CA LEU A 96 -2.38 19.08 -1.42
C LEU A 96 -1.71 20.43 -1.66
N ARG A 97 -1.91 21.05 -2.83
CA ARG A 97 -1.41 22.41 -3.11
C ARG A 97 -2.06 23.45 -2.21
N LYS A 98 -3.37 23.40 -2.02
CA LYS A 98 -4.07 24.30 -1.08
C LYS A 98 -3.56 24.15 0.35
N GLN A 99 -3.34 22.92 0.81
CA GLN A 99 -2.77 22.66 2.13
C GLN A 99 -1.37 23.24 2.26
N LEU A 100 -0.54 23.09 1.23
CA LEU A 100 0.80 23.68 1.18
C LEU A 100 0.74 25.21 1.25
N ASP A 101 -0.14 25.85 0.47
CA ASP A 101 -0.31 27.31 0.50
C ASP A 101 -0.74 27.79 1.89
N GLN A 102 -1.69 27.11 2.54
CA GLN A 102 -2.13 27.41 3.90
C GLN A 102 -0.99 27.29 4.93
N LEU A 103 -0.13 26.27 4.79
CA LEU A 103 1.03 26.10 5.66
C LEU A 103 2.05 27.23 5.46
N TYR A 104 2.27 27.68 4.22
CA TYR A 104 3.14 28.83 3.95
C TYR A 104 2.59 30.12 4.53
N GLU A 105 1.29 30.38 4.43
CA GLU A 105 0.65 31.53 5.06
C GLU A 105 0.81 31.49 6.58
N ALA A 106 0.60 30.33 7.21
CA ALA A 106 0.78 30.14 8.64
C ALA A 106 2.23 30.40 9.06
N LEU A 107 3.20 29.84 8.32
CA LEU A 107 4.64 30.04 8.57
C LEU A 107 5.03 31.51 8.44
N THR A 108 4.55 32.20 7.41
CA THR A 108 4.82 33.63 7.19
C THR A 108 4.25 34.46 8.34
N THR A 109 3.03 34.13 8.79
CA THR A 109 2.40 34.80 9.94
C THR A 109 3.21 34.60 11.22
N ILE A 110 3.68 33.38 11.47
CA ILE A 110 4.53 33.06 12.64
C ILE A 110 5.85 33.85 12.56
N ALA A 111 6.53 33.82 11.41
CA ALA A 111 7.78 34.55 11.20
C ALA A 111 7.60 36.05 11.44
N GLN A 112 6.54 36.65 10.89
CA GLN A 112 6.23 38.07 11.08
C GLN A 112 5.95 38.42 12.54
N ASN A 113 5.19 37.59 13.25
CA ASN A 113 4.93 37.78 14.67
C ASN A 113 6.21 37.68 15.52
N CYS A 114 7.12 36.77 15.17
CA CYS A 114 8.42 36.64 15.81
C CYS A 114 9.28 37.89 15.58
N LEU A 115 9.34 38.42 14.35
CA LEU A 115 10.03 39.67 14.03
C LEU A 115 9.50 40.84 14.86
N VAL A 116 8.16 41.03 14.89
CA VAL A 116 7.53 42.12 15.65
C VAL A 116 7.81 42.01 17.15
N LYS A 117 7.89 40.79 17.69
CA LYS A 117 8.21 40.54 19.10
C LYS A 117 9.71 40.54 19.41
N GLY A 118 10.57 40.78 18.42
CA GLY A 118 12.03 40.75 18.58
C GLY A 118 12.59 39.36 18.90
N VAL A 119 11.84 38.30 18.54
CA VAL A 119 12.26 36.91 18.73
C VAL A 119 13.05 36.45 17.50
N ASP A 120 14.16 35.76 17.73
CA ASP A 120 15.01 35.24 16.66
C ASP A 120 14.29 34.15 15.83
N VAL A 121 13.84 34.56 14.64
CA VAL A 121 13.12 33.72 13.68
C VAL A 121 13.97 32.54 13.20
N GLU A 122 15.28 32.74 13.01
CA GLU A 122 16.18 31.69 12.52
C GLU A 122 16.27 30.54 13.52
N SER A 123 16.33 30.83 14.82
CA SER A 123 16.30 29.81 15.88
C SER A 123 15.00 29.00 15.86
N ILE A 124 13.85 29.65 15.61
CA ILE A 124 12.53 29.02 15.58
C ILE A 124 12.36 28.16 14.33
N LEU A 125 12.89 28.59 13.19
CA LEU A 125 12.77 27.87 11.92
C LEU A 125 13.82 26.76 11.73
N THR A 126 14.86 26.72 12.57
CA THR A 126 15.94 25.70 12.51
C THR A 126 15.43 24.25 12.42
N PRO A 127 14.39 23.81 13.16
CA PRO A 127 13.87 22.44 13.06
C PRO A 127 13.29 22.07 11.68
N PHE A 128 12.87 23.06 10.88
CA PHE A 128 12.24 22.85 9.58
C PHE A 128 13.25 22.72 8.42
N ARG A 129 14.54 22.99 8.65
CA ARG A 129 15.60 22.94 7.60
C ARG A 129 16.00 21.53 7.12
N LYS A 130 15.50 20.45 7.75
CA LYS A 130 15.88 19.06 7.43
C LYS A 130 14.83 18.28 6.64
N LEU A 131 13.78 18.94 6.17
CA LEU A 131 12.83 18.40 5.18
C LEU A 131 13.27 18.77 3.77
#